data_AF-A0A6C0DKZ4-F1
#
_entry.id   AF-A0A6C0DKZ4-F1
#
_cell.length_a   1.000
_cell.length_b   1.000
_cell.length_c   1.000
_cell.angle_alpha   90.00
_cell.angle_beta   90.00
_cell.angle_gamma   90.00
#
_symmetry.space_group_name_H-M   'P 1'
#
loop_
_entity.id
_entity.type
_entity.pdbx_description
1 polymer ?
#
loop_
_entity_poly.entity_id
_entity_poly.type
_entity_poly.pdbx_seq_one_letter_code
_entity_poly.pdbx_strand_id
1 'polypeptide(L)'
;MDSAKILPSIANVGNYRANEDWWFYIPAIIFVDTFLIFLVRFMPQIFGRPINQWYDDFGIVAVLSDVAIIAIGIAITRYIYSAFFMEEEGWNLLYFIGLAIVIQVIHDMAFAFGIVAKIPRGHNSMIDVFKAYIEGGPKIILTDALMIGGSIGIAAALKELDYHYTASLSLVTLYSLSYILFTNIR
;
A
#
# COMPACT_ATOMS: atom_id res chain seq x y z
N MET A 1 24.93 2.26 36.17
CA MET A 1 23.56 1.94 35.72
C MET A 1 23.30 2.81 34.52
N ASP A 2 23.60 2.29 33.34
CA ASP A 2 23.36 3.03 32.10
C ASP A 2 21.86 3.16 31.88
N SER A 3 21.40 4.40 31.83
CA SER A 3 20.10 4.76 31.28
C SER A 3 20.09 4.35 29.81
N ALA A 4 19.65 3.13 29.53
CA ALA A 4 19.27 2.74 28.19
C ALA A 4 18.29 3.81 27.69
N LYS A 5 18.71 4.58 26.69
CA LYS A 5 17.82 5.49 25.97
C LYS A 5 16.65 4.63 25.49
N ILE A 6 15.50 4.77 26.15
CA ILE A 6 14.25 4.21 25.67
C ILE A 6 14.06 4.84 24.29
N LEU A 7 14.30 4.06 23.23
CA LEU A 7 13.97 4.48 21.88
C LEU A 7 12.48 4.86 21.92
N PRO A 8 12.08 6.01 21.34
CA PRO A 8 10.68 6.39 21.31
C PRO A 8 9.87 5.20 20.79
N SER A 9 8.89 4.77 21.58
CA SER A 9 8.10 3.61 21.23
C SER A 9 7.25 3.98 20.02
N ILE A 10 7.60 3.44 18.87
CA ILE A 10 6.82 3.61 17.63
C ILE A 10 5.36 3.27 17.92
N ALA A 11 4.42 4.13 17.53
CA ALA A 11 3.00 3.92 17.77
C ALA A 11 2.50 2.54 17.30
N ASN A 12 1.76 1.86 18.18
CA ASN A 12 1.14 0.58 17.85
C ASN A 12 -0.04 0.78 16.92
N VAL A 13 0.08 0.31 15.68
CA VAL A 13 -0.99 0.31 14.67
C VAL A 13 -1.50 -1.10 14.35
N GLY A 14 -0.93 -2.13 14.98
CA GLY A 14 -1.25 -3.53 14.71
C GLY A 14 -2.57 -4.01 15.33
N ASN A 15 -3.09 -3.34 16.35
CA ASN A 15 -4.27 -3.79 17.10
C ASN A 15 -5.55 -3.65 16.27
N TYR A 16 -6.15 -4.74 15.77
CA TYR A 16 -7.37 -4.66 14.93
C TYR A 16 -8.59 -4.06 15.63
N ARG A 17 -8.61 -4.02 16.97
CA ARG A 17 -9.73 -3.44 17.74
C ARG A 17 -9.69 -1.92 17.81
N ALA A 18 -8.54 -1.30 17.54
CA ALA A 18 -8.37 0.15 17.49
C ALA A 18 -8.88 0.69 16.13
N ASN A 19 -10.19 0.80 15.98
CA ASN A 19 -10.81 1.21 14.71
C ASN A 19 -10.36 2.61 14.26
N GLU A 20 -10.00 3.48 15.19
CA GLU A 20 -9.44 4.80 14.96
C GLU A 20 -8.14 4.79 14.15
N ASP A 21 -7.41 3.67 14.10
CA ASP A 21 -6.17 3.58 13.31
C ASP A 21 -6.41 3.76 11.81
N TRP A 22 -7.65 3.52 11.34
CA TRP A 22 -8.03 3.77 9.95
C TRP A 22 -7.96 5.25 9.57
N TRP A 23 -8.05 6.17 10.54
CA TRP A 23 -7.81 7.60 10.31
C TRP A 23 -6.38 7.90 9.89
N PHE A 24 -5.42 7.00 10.15
CA PHE A 24 -4.03 7.14 9.74
C PHE A 24 -3.71 6.25 8.54
N TYR A 25 -4.25 5.02 8.50
CA TYR A 25 -3.99 4.09 7.40
C TYR A 25 -4.48 4.59 6.05
N ILE A 26 -5.73 5.05 5.94
CA ILE A 26 -6.27 5.46 4.63
C ILE A 26 -5.49 6.64 4.05
N PRO A 27 -5.21 7.73 4.80
CA PRO A 27 -4.32 8.79 4.33
C PRO A 27 -2.92 8.32 3.95
N ALA A 28 -2.32 7.43 4.75
CA ALA A 28 -0.99 6.90 4.47
C ALA A 28 -0.95 6.11 3.16
N ILE A 29 -1.94 5.24 2.91
CA ILE A 29 -2.04 4.44 1.68
C ILE A 29 -2.22 5.37 0.47
N ILE A 30 -3.15 6.32 0.54
CA ILE A 30 -3.39 7.27 -0.56
C ILE A 30 -2.13 8.10 -0.84
N PHE A 31 -1.41 8.53 0.20
CA PHE A 31 -0.16 9.27 0.03
C PHE A 31 0.93 8.42 -0.63
N VAL A 32 1.14 7.19 -0.17
CA VAL A 32 2.13 6.27 -0.75
C VAL A 32 1.80 5.96 -2.20
N ASP A 33 0.55 5.69 -2.50
CA ASP A 33 0.07 5.43 -3.86
C ASP A 33 0.28 6.66 -4.77
N THR A 34 -0.14 7.84 -4.30
CA THR A 34 0.06 9.12 -5.03
C THR A 34 1.54 9.40 -5.26
N PHE A 35 2.40 9.11 -4.27
CA PHE A 35 3.84 9.28 -4.41
C PHE A 35 4.44 8.30 -5.43
N LEU A 36 3.98 7.05 -5.46
CA LEU A 36 4.39 6.09 -6.49
C LEU A 36 3.93 6.55 -7.89
N ILE A 37 2.69 7.02 -8.03
CA ILE A 37 2.18 7.56 -9.30
C ILE A 37 3.06 8.73 -9.73
N PHE A 38 3.42 9.64 -8.82
CA PHE A 38 4.36 10.72 -9.12
C PHE A 38 5.69 10.18 -9.68
N LEU A 39 6.30 9.17 -9.04
CA LEU A 39 7.53 8.56 -9.57
C LEU A 39 7.32 7.94 -10.96
N VAL A 40 6.22 7.24 -11.17
CA VAL A 40 5.88 6.58 -12.44
C VAL A 40 5.68 7.59 -13.57
N ARG A 41 4.98 8.71 -13.29
CA ARG A 41 4.68 9.75 -14.28
C ARG A 41 5.88 10.61 -14.65
N PHE A 42 6.76 10.88 -13.69
CA PHE A 42 7.91 11.78 -13.87
C PHE A 42 9.24 11.06 -14.12
N MET A 43 9.31 9.74 -13.89
CA MET A 43 10.48 8.91 -14.15
C MET A 43 10.12 7.64 -14.95
N PRO A 44 9.47 7.77 -16.12
CA PRO A 44 8.94 6.62 -16.88
C PRO A 44 10.03 5.65 -17.36
N GLN A 45 11.28 6.11 -17.51
CA GLN A 45 12.42 5.28 -17.89
C GLN A 45 12.80 4.25 -16.82
N ILE A 46 12.45 4.51 -15.54
CA ILE A 46 12.77 3.65 -14.41
C ILE A 46 11.61 2.69 -14.10
N PHE A 47 10.38 3.22 -14.08
CA PHE A 47 9.19 2.47 -13.63
C PHE A 47 8.33 1.88 -14.76
N GLY A 48 8.61 2.24 -16.02
CA GLY A 48 8.14 1.52 -17.21
C GLY A 48 6.76 1.93 -17.76
N ARG A 49 6.40 1.30 -18.89
CA ARG A 49 5.15 1.54 -19.65
C ARG A 49 3.90 0.88 -19.04
N PRO A 50 3.95 -0.36 -18.49
CA PRO A 50 2.74 -1.02 -17.99
C PRO A 50 2.04 -0.24 -16.86
N ILE A 51 2.80 0.34 -15.93
CA ILE A 51 2.26 1.16 -14.82
C ILE A 51 1.66 2.46 -15.30
N ASN A 52 2.27 3.10 -16.30
CA ASN A 52 1.63 4.22 -16.95
C ASN A 52 0.33 3.83 -17.67
N GLN A 53 0.29 2.67 -18.34
CA GLN A 53 -0.92 2.19 -18.99
C GLN A 53 -2.06 1.91 -18.00
N TRP A 54 -1.76 1.31 -16.84
CA TRP A 54 -2.76 1.09 -15.78
C TRP A 54 -3.48 2.38 -15.37
N TYR A 55 -2.70 3.43 -15.11
CA TYR A 55 -3.27 4.72 -14.72
C TYR A 55 -3.86 5.51 -15.90
N ASP A 56 -3.36 5.34 -17.12
CA ASP A 56 -3.93 5.96 -18.33
C ASP A 56 -5.29 5.35 -18.69
N ASP A 57 -5.44 4.03 -18.57
CA ASP A 57 -6.65 3.30 -18.97
C ASP A 57 -7.75 3.40 -17.90
N PHE A 58 -7.41 3.46 -16.61
CA PHE A 58 -8.39 3.37 -15.51
C PHE A 58 -8.44 4.57 -14.57
N GLY A 59 -7.48 5.49 -14.63
CA GLY A 59 -7.48 6.72 -13.84
C GLY A 59 -7.75 6.49 -12.36
N ILE A 60 -8.79 7.14 -11.82
CA ILE A 60 -9.13 7.05 -10.39
C ILE A 60 -9.58 5.64 -9.98
N VAL A 61 -10.08 4.82 -10.91
CA VAL A 61 -10.52 3.44 -10.60
C VAL A 61 -9.30 2.55 -10.33
N ALA A 62 -8.18 2.78 -11.02
CA ALA A 62 -6.90 2.15 -10.70
C ALA A 62 -6.46 2.51 -9.27
N VAL A 63 -6.41 3.81 -8.96
CA VAL A 63 -6.08 4.31 -7.61
C VAL A 63 -6.95 3.67 -6.53
N LEU A 64 -8.28 3.63 -6.74
CA LEU A 64 -9.19 3.02 -5.76
C LEU A 64 -8.95 1.52 -5.59
N SER A 65 -8.59 0.82 -6.66
CA SER A 65 -8.27 -0.62 -6.60
C SER A 65 -7.00 -0.85 -5.78
N ASP A 66 -5.97 -0.05 -6.02
CA ASP A 66 -4.65 -0.15 -5.36
C ASP A 66 -4.77 0.22 -3.87
N VAL A 67 -5.49 1.31 -3.54
CA VAL A 67 -5.78 1.70 -2.17
C VAL A 67 -6.61 0.64 -1.42
N ALA A 68 -7.65 0.10 -2.07
CA ALA A 68 -8.52 -0.89 -1.45
C ALA A 68 -7.78 -2.18 -1.14
N ILE A 69 -6.93 -2.67 -2.05
CA ILE A 69 -6.25 -3.94 -1.84
C ILE A 69 -5.16 -3.84 -0.76
N ILE A 70 -4.43 -2.73 -0.69
CA ILE A 70 -3.49 -2.48 0.40
C ILE A 70 -4.22 -2.39 1.74
N ALA A 71 -5.37 -1.70 1.79
CA ALA A 71 -6.18 -1.61 3.00
C ALA A 71 -6.68 -3.00 3.45
N ILE A 72 -7.14 -3.85 2.53
CA ILE A 72 -7.55 -5.23 2.84
C ILE A 72 -6.37 -6.03 3.40
N GLY A 73 -5.20 -5.96 2.76
CA GLY A 73 -3.98 -6.63 3.24
C GLY A 73 -3.60 -6.20 4.67
N ILE A 74 -3.64 -4.89 4.95
CA ILE A 74 -3.41 -4.36 6.29
C ILE A 74 -4.48 -4.84 7.28
N ALA A 75 -5.76 -4.85 6.92
CA ALA A 75 -6.83 -5.32 7.79
C ALA A 75 -6.62 -6.78 8.23
N ILE A 76 -6.28 -7.66 7.27
CA ILE A 76 -5.96 -9.07 7.54
C ILE A 76 -4.72 -9.16 8.44
N THR A 77 -3.68 -8.36 8.15
CA THR A 77 -2.45 -8.31 8.96
C THR A 77 -2.74 -7.92 10.40
N ARG A 78 -3.54 -6.86 10.62
CA ARG A 78 -3.94 -6.40 11.97
C ARG A 78 -4.64 -7.51 12.75
N TYR A 79 -5.56 -8.22 12.10
CA TYR A 79 -6.26 -9.34 12.72
C TYR A 79 -5.29 -10.45 13.12
N ILE A 80 -4.49 -10.96 12.17
CA ILE A 80 -3.55 -12.06 12.42
C ILE A 80 -2.51 -11.67 13.47
N TYR A 81 -1.89 -10.50 13.33
CA TYR A 81 -0.88 -10.03 14.27
C TYR A 81 -1.43 -9.93 15.69
N SER A 82 -2.58 -9.31 15.85
CA SER A 82 -3.20 -9.15 17.17
C SER A 82 -3.68 -10.46 17.78
N ALA A 83 -4.20 -11.37 16.95
CA ALA A 83 -4.78 -12.62 17.42
C ALA A 83 -3.72 -13.67 17.80
N PHE A 84 -2.57 -13.65 17.15
CA PHE A 84 -1.57 -14.73 17.26
C PHE A 84 -0.20 -14.28 17.75
N PHE A 85 0.19 -13.01 17.58
CA PHE A 85 1.56 -12.57 17.87
C PHE A 85 1.63 -11.49 18.95
N MET A 86 0.60 -10.66 19.09
CA MET A 86 0.65 -9.49 19.98
C MET A 86 0.74 -9.83 21.47
N GLU A 87 0.18 -10.97 21.90
CA GLU A 87 0.27 -11.41 23.30
C GLU A 87 1.66 -11.95 23.66
N GLU A 88 2.28 -12.72 22.75
CA GLU A 88 3.58 -13.38 22.99
C GLU A 88 4.76 -12.45 22.70
N GLU A 89 4.74 -11.75 21.56
CA GLU A 89 5.86 -10.94 21.04
C GLU A 89 5.73 -9.45 21.39
N GLY A 90 4.54 -9.01 21.82
CA GLY A 90 4.23 -7.59 21.98
C GLY A 90 4.16 -6.84 20.64
N TRP A 91 4.25 -5.51 20.70
CA TRP A 91 4.26 -4.67 19.50
C TRP A 91 5.66 -4.51 18.94
N ASN A 92 5.83 -4.89 17.67
CA ASN A 92 7.04 -4.65 16.89
C ASN A 92 6.69 -4.29 15.44
N LEU A 93 7.01 -3.05 15.03
CA LEU A 93 6.70 -2.55 13.70
C LEU A 93 7.31 -3.41 12.57
N LEU A 94 8.55 -3.87 12.72
CA LEU A 94 9.22 -4.65 11.68
C LEU A 94 8.61 -6.04 11.51
N TYR A 95 8.21 -6.68 12.61
CA TYR A 95 7.49 -7.96 12.54
C TYR A 95 6.11 -7.78 11.91
N PHE A 96 5.43 -6.68 12.25
CA PHE A 96 4.14 -6.35 11.63
C PHE A 96 4.26 -6.12 10.12
N ILE A 97 5.24 -5.33 9.67
CA ILE A 97 5.53 -5.12 8.24
C ILE A 97 5.91 -6.43 7.55
N GLY A 98 6.77 -7.24 8.17
CA GLY A 98 7.16 -8.54 7.63
C GLY A 98 5.96 -9.46 7.42
N LEU A 99 5.05 -9.54 8.39
CA LEU A 99 3.80 -10.28 8.26
C LEU A 99 2.91 -9.72 7.14
N ALA A 100 2.80 -8.39 7.04
CA ALA A 100 2.00 -7.75 5.99
C ALA A 100 2.51 -8.10 4.58
N ILE A 101 3.83 -8.09 4.38
CA ILE A 101 4.46 -8.49 3.12
C ILE A 101 4.16 -9.96 2.80
N VAL A 102 4.27 -10.86 3.78
CA VAL A 102 3.93 -12.28 3.57
C VAL A 102 2.47 -12.44 3.14
N ILE A 103 1.54 -11.74 3.81
CA ILE A 103 0.12 -11.75 3.47
C ILE A 103 -0.12 -11.21 2.05
N GLN A 104 0.53 -10.11 1.69
CA GLN A 104 0.46 -9.51 0.35
C GLN A 104 0.95 -10.49 -0.73
N VAL A 105 2.09 -11.15 -0.54
CA VAL A 105 2.60 -12.15 -1.49
C VAL A 105 1.61 -13.32 -1.66
N ILE A 106 1.04 -13.83 -0.56
CA ILE A 106 0.02 -14.89 -0.61
C ILE A 106 -1.22 -14.42 -1.38
N HIS A 107 -1.69 -13.21 -1.11
CA HIS A 107 -2.81 -12.60 -1.81
C HIS A 107 -2.53 -12.50 -3.32
N ASP A 108 -1.37 -11.99 -3.72
CA ASP A 108 -1.06 -11.77 -5.14
C ASP A 108 -0.94 -13.08 -5.90
N MET A 109 -0.38 -14.11 -5.28
CA MET A 109 -0.38 -15.47 -5.85
C MET A 109 -1.81 -16.00 -6.00
N ALA A 110 -2.66 -15.83 -4.98
CA ALA A 110 -4.05 -16.25 -5.04
C ALA A 110 -4.83 -15.48 -6.11
N PHE A 111 -4.58 -14.19 -6.28
CA PHE A 111 -5.20 -13.37 -7.32
C PHE A 111 -4.73 -13.77 -8.72
N ALA A 112 -3.41 -13.92 -8.91
CA ALA A 112 -2.81 -14.29 -10.18
C ALA A 112 -3.32 -15.66 -10.68
N PHE A 113 -3.23 -16.70 -9.85
CA PHE A 113 -3.61 -18.07 -10.24
C PHE A 113 -5.11 -18.35 -10.08
N GLY A 114 -5.75 -17.74 -9.08
CA GLY A 114 -7.15 -18.00 -8.74
C GLY A 114 -8.14 -17.23 -9.61
N ILE A 115 -7.78 -16.02 -10.04
CA ILE A 115 -8.66 -15.09 -10.77
C ILE A 115 -8.08 -14.76 -12.15
N VAL A 116 -6.91 -14.13 -12.22
CA VAL A 116 -6.34 -13.56 -13.47
C VAL A 116 -6.15 -14.64 -14.53
N ALA A 117 -5.56 -15.78 -14.17
CA ALA A 117 -5.31 -16.88 -15.09
C ALA A 117 -6.58 -17.55 -15.65
N LYS A 118 -7.72 -17.43 -14.96
CA LYS A 118 -8.97 -18.12 -15.32
C LYS A 118 -9.90 -17.30 -16.20
N ILE A 119 -9.81 -15.97 -16.13
CA ILE A 119 -10.66 -15.08 -16.93
C ILE A 119 -10.08 -14.99 -18.35
N PRO A 120 -10.83 -15.27 -19.43
CA PRO A 120 -10.32 -15.14 -20.80
C PRO A 120 -9.99 -13.69 -21.16
N ARG A 121 -9.11 -13.47 -22.15
CA ARG A 121 -8.83 -12.11 -22.67
C ARG A 121 -10.08 -11.52 -23.32
N GLY A 122 -10.31 -10.22 -23.14
CA GLY A 122 -11.45 -9.46 -23.66
C GLY A 122 -12.68 -9.46 -22.76
N HIS A 123 -12.66 -10.16 -21.63
CA HIS A 123 -13.80 -10.23 -20.70
C HIS A 123 -13.75 -9.17 -19.59
N ASN A 124 -12.55 -8.70 -19.23
CA ASN A 124 -12.36 -7.66 -18.23
C ASN A 124 -11.06 -6.90 -18.55
N SER A 125 -11.19 -5.60 -18.81
CA SER A 125 -10.07 -4.74 -19.23
C SER A 125 -8.96 -4.64 -18.18
N MET A 126 -9.30 -4.55 -16.89
CA MET A 126 -8.31 -4.51 -15.82
C MET A 126 -7.52 -5.81 -15.73
N ILE A 127 -8.20 -6.95 -15.80
CA ILE A 127 -7.56 -8.27 -15.79
C ILE A 127 -6.67 -8.47 -17.00
N ASP A 128 -7.05 -7.93 -18.15
CA ASP A 128 -6.24 -8.02 -19.36
C ASP A 128 -4.94 -7.23 -19.26
N VAL A 129 -4.97 -6.07 -18.61
CA VAL A 129 -3.76 -5.34 -18.25
C VAL A 129 -2.91 -6.15 -17.27
N PHE A 130 -3.50 -6.72 -16.21
CA PHE A 130 -2.79 -7.61 -15.27
C PHE A 130 -2.10 -8.81 -15.94
N LYS A 131 -2.71 -9.42 -16.97
CA LYS A 131 -2.05 -10.49 -17.73
C LYS A 131 -0.80 -10.00 -18.44
N ALA A 132 -0.85 -8.81 -19.06
CA ALA A 132 0.33 -8.21 -19.69
C ALA A 132 1.43 -7.89 -18.68
N TYR A 133 1.05 -7.55 -17.44
CA TYR A 133 1.99 -7.33 -16.34
C TYR A 133 2.72 -8.58 -15.88
N ILE A 134 2.01 -9.70 -15.72
CA ILE A 134 2.61 -10.98 -15.30
C ILE A 134 3.68 -11.43 -16.31
N GLU A 135 3.49 -11.14 -17.60
CA GLU A 135 4.49 -11.38 -18.65
C GLU A 135 5.75 -10.51 -18.49
N GLY A 136 5.66 -9.36 -17.79
CA GLY A 136 6.73 -8.39 -17.55
C GLY A 136 7.68 -8.69 -16.37
N GLY A 137 7.41 -9.75 -15.59
CA GLY A 137 8.33 -10.28 -14.58
C GLY A 137 8.09 -9.84 -13.12
N PRO A 138 8.95 -10.28 -12.18
CA PRO A 138 8.66 -10.29 -10.74
C PRO A 138 8.81 -8.94 -10.02
N LYS A 139 9.13 -7.85 -10.73
CA LYS A 139 9.37 -6.52 -10.13
C LYS A 139 8.15 -5.97 -9.37
N ILE A 140 6.96 -6.43 -9.73
CA ILE A 140 5.68 -6.02 -9.13
C ILE A 140 5.66 -6.34 -7.63
N ILE A 141 6.09 -7.55 -7.26
CA ILE A 141 6.08 -8.01 -5.86
C ILE A 141 6.91 -7.10 -4.96
N LEU A 142 8.06 -6.60 -5.46
CA LEU A 142 8.91 -5.69 -4.69
C LEU A 142 8.24 -4.31 -4.50
N THR A 143 7.61 -3.77 -5.55
CA THR A 143 6.89 -2.50 -5.46
C THR A 143 5.75 -2.60 -4.45
N ASP A 144 4.96 -3.66 -4.51
CA ASP A 144 3.81 -3.86 -3.61
C ASP A 144 4.26 -4.01 -2.14
N ALA A 145 5.39 -4.71 -1.91
CA ALA A 145 5.99 -4.82 -0.59
C ALA A 145 6.46 -3.45 -0.04
N LEU A 146 7.02 -2.59 -0.89
CA LEU A 146 7.38 -1.22 -0.52
C LEU A 146 6.14 -0.36 -0.24
N MET A 147 5.06 -0.53 -1.01
CA MET A 147 3.82 0.22 -0.81
C MET A 147 3.14 -0.15 0.52
N ILE A 148 2.99 -1.44 0.81
CA ILE A 148 2.36 -1.87 2.07
C ILE A 148 3.23 -1.50 3.28
N GLY A 149 4.55 -1.73 3.20
CA GLY A 149 5.48 -1.37 4.27
C GLY A 149 5.55 0.14 4.50
N GLY A 150 5.62 0.93 3.43
CA GLY A 150 5.58 2.39 3.49
C GLY A 150 4.29 2.92 4.08
N SER A 151 3.14 2.35 3.69
CA SER A 151 1.82 2.74 4.21
C SER A 151 1.72 2.48 5.71
N ILE A 152 2.20 1.33 6.18
CA ILE A 152 2.23 1.01 7.61
C ILE A 152 3.16 1.96 8.38
N GLY A 153 4.38 2.20 7.86
CA GLY A 153 5.35 3.08 8.50
C GLY A 153 4.86 4.52 8.62
N ILE A 154 4.26 5.05 7.54
CA ILE A 154 3.67 6.40 7.55
C ILE A 154 2.45 6.47 8.47
N ALA A 155 1.58 5.45 8.47
CA ALA A 155 0.46 5.41 9.41
C ALA A 155 0.92 5.42 10.88
N ALA A 156 1.97 4.65 11.21
CA ALA A 156 2.56 4.67 12.55
C ALA A 156 3.13 6.05 12.92
N ALA A 157 3.83 6.71 11.98
CA ALA A 157 4.34 8.06 12.20
C ALA A 157 3.21 9.09 12.36
N LEU A 158 2.16 9.02 11.53
CA LEU A 158 1.00 9.92 11.60
C LEU A 158 0.24 9.78 12.92
N LYS A 159 0.20 8.57 13.50
CA LYS A 159 -0.43 8.31 14.79
C LYS A 159 0.29 8.98 15.97
N GLU A 160 1.57 9.30 15.83
CA GLU A 160 2.34 10.04 16.85
C GLU A 160 2.18 11.56 16.74
N LEU A 161 1.67 12.03 15.60
CA LEU A 161 1.47 13.45 15.32
C LEU A 161 0.06 13.89 15.69
N ASP A 162 -0.10 15.20 15.89
CA ASP A 162 -1.43 15.78 16.02
C ASP A 162 -2.25 15.56 14.74
N TYR A 163 -3.55 15.32 14.90
CA TYR A 163 -4.44 14.96 13.80
C TYR A 163 -4.46 15.98 12.64
N HIS A 164 -4.18 17.26 12.90
CA HIS A 164 -4.13 18.28 11.85
C HIS A 164 -3.02 18.02 10.81
N TYR A 165 -1.95 17.30 11.15
CA TYR A 165 -0.94 16.86 10.18
C TYR A 165 -1.50 15.81 9.21
N THR A 166 -2.24 14.82 9.74
CA THR A 166 -2.94 13.81 8.93
C THR A 166 -3.96 14.45 8.00
N ALA A 167 -4.75 15.40 8.50
CA ALA A 167 -5.71 16.16 7.69
C ALA A 167 -5.00 16.97 6.59
N SER A 168 -3.92 17.67 6.93
CA SER A 168 -3.15 18.47 5.97
C SER A 168 -2.52 17.61 4.88
N LEU A 169 -1.90 16.48 5.26
CA LEU A 169 -1.35 15.51 4.32
C LEU A 169 -2.42 14.99 3.37
N SER A 170 -3.59 14.62 3.91
CA SER A 170 -4.71 14.11 3.12
C SER A 170 -5.18 15.13 2.08
N LEU A 171 -5.38 16.38 2.50
CA LEU A 171 -5.84 17.46 1.62
C LEU A 171 -4.84 17.75 0.49
N VAL A 172 -3.56 17.89 0.83
CA VAL A 172 -2.49 18.12 -0.16
C VAL A 172 -2.39 16.93 -1.12
N THR A 173 -2.39 15.70 -0.59
CA THR A 173 -2.27 14.48 -1.38
C THR A 173 -3.41 14.35 -2.38
N LEU A 174 -4.66 14.46 -1.93
CA LEU A 174 -5.84 14.32 -2.80
C LEU A 174 -5.87 15.42 -3.87
N TYR A 175 -5.52 16.65 -3.51
CA TYR A 175 -5.42 17.74 -4.47
C TYR A 175 -4.34 17.45 -5.51
N SER A 176 -3.12 17.12 -5.08
CA SER A 176 -1.99 16.82 -5.98
C SER A 176 -2.25 15.59 -6.85
N LEU A 177 -2.86 14.54 -6.31
CA LEU A 177 -3.20 13.30 -7.03
C LEU A 177 -4.00 13.61 -8.29
N SER A 178 -4.97 14.52 -8.21
CA SER A 178 -5.80 14.87 -9.37
C SER A 178 -5.00 15.44 -10.54
N TYR A 179 -3.91 16.17 -10.29
CA TYR A 179 -3.04 16.69 -11.35
C TYR A 179 -1.98 15.68 -11.80
N ILE A 180 -1.39 14.98 -10.83
CA ILE A 180 -0.34 13.99 -11.09
C ILE A 180 -0.89 12.84 -11.94
N LEU A 181 -2.07 12.32 -11.59
CA LEU A 181 -2.69 11.17 -12.26
C LEU A 181 -2.87 11.39 -13.77
N PHE A 182 -3.21 12.62 -14.17
CA PHE A 182 -3.42 12.98 -15.58
C PHE A 182 -2.19 13.66 -16.23
N THR A 183 -1.04 13.68 -15.55
CA THR A 183 0.22 14.14 -16.13
C THR A 183 0.98 12.94 -16.70
N ASN A 184 1.37 13.00 -17.97
CA ASN A 184 2.22 12.00 -18.59
C ASN A 184 3.32 12.70 -19.42
N ILE A 185 4.55 12.62 -18.92
CA ILE A 185 5.73 13.17 -19.60
C ILE A 185 6.26 12.07 -20.52
N ARG A 186 5.99 12.21 -21.82
CA ARG A 186 6.44 11.27 -22.87
C ARG A 186 7.92 11.45 -23.20
#